data_AF-A0A1G2FXG4-F1
#
_entry.id   AF-A0A1G2FXG4-F1
#
_cell.length_a   1.000
_cell.length_b   1.000
_cell.length_c   1.000
_cell.angle_alpha   90.00
_cell.angle_beta   90.00
_cell.angle_gamma   90.00
#
_symmetry.space_group_name_H-M   'P 1'
#
loop_
_entity.id
_entity.type
_entity.pdbx_description
1 polymer ?
#
loop_
_entity_poly.entity_id
_entity_poly.type
_entity_poly.pdbx_seq_one_letter_code
_entity_poly.pdbx_strand_id
1 'polypeptide(L)'
;MKARVCDDVTPLDLLEFKERGFAVFRTAHVGNQYPSNLFLAAIGIPVAQFDRTVFAKDSNYHPAVEIQGGWQKRILDDGQDGLLVPYGTSYGEKTPAQHHYQVFKSLFPTLVYTDSECLLGTARDRVEKLIEFIASKYPASFDRYVLPCGCMVTLYIDGAVCLAHGCQHSPKVVFSTADLGGRAVQLLEELVQLVTREGSVTKKHGGAVPRLSLLFVIQLMTSFWMTDHDHVFDLSGPDMVRYTFGGDFLWDLKNMWARAMKAPIAKNVPGLTFEVVPTADFRFGGLVAEKPTFLDAVEELFCLQDRKRNSLPLPHEQGMSQVDHAERKRIAGEINTRLQEVRESLPGLPCDIAYDIARADFFTQHDLTLAGAKLKVPDAYMSMTFRDMGIRFNRLKNLLTK
;
A
#
# COMPACT_ATOMS: atom_id res chain seq x y z
N MET A 1 -4.63 -2.09 -22.60
CA MET A 1 -3.90 -2.34 -21.34
C MET A 1 -3.68 -3.84 -21.17
N LYS A 2 -2.44 -4.24 -20.88
CA LYS A 2 -2.08 -5.57 -20.41
C LYS A 2 -1.88 -5.48 -18.89
N ALA A 3 -2.35 -6.45 -18.13
CA ALA A 3 -2.14 -6.48 -16.67
C ALA A 3 -1.65 -7.87 -16.27
N ARG A 4 -0.61 -7.95 -15.43
CA ARG A 4 -0.14 -9.22 -14.85
C ARG A 4 0.43 -9.01 -13.44
N VAL A 5 0.49 -10.10 -12.68
CA VAL A 5 1.26 -10.16 -11.43
C VAL A 5 2.73 -10.33 -11.80
N CYS A 6 3.60 -9.56 -11.17
CA CYS A 6 5.05 -9.62 -11.35
C CYS A 6 5.70 -9.85 -9.98
N ASP A 7 5.70 -11.10 -9.53
CA ASP A 7 6.31 -11.52 -8.25
C ASP A 7 7.73 -12.08 -8.43
N ASP A 8 8.20 -12.19 -9.67
CA ASP A 8 9.51 -12.68 -10.08
C ASP A 8 10.59 -11.59 -10.16
N VAL A 9 10.27 -10.36 -9.75
CA VAL A 9 11.22 -9.24 -9.64
C VAL A 9 11.81 -9.14 -8.24
N THR A 10 12.92 -8.43 -8.10
CA THR A 10 13.60 -8.14 -6.82
C THR A 10 13.50 -6.64 -6.48
N PRO A 11 13.76 -6.23 -5.23
CA PRO A 11 13.89 -4.81 -4.91
C PRO A 11 14.94 -4.07 -5.75
N LEU A 12 16.06 -4.72 -6.09
CA LEU A 12 17.08 -4.15 -6.97
C LEU A 12 16.55 -3.91 -8.39
N ASP A 13 15.77 -4.84 -8.94
CA ASP A 13 15.14 -4.66 -10.26
C ASP A 13 14.20 -3.45 -10.27
N LEU A 14 13.43 -3.24 -9.17
CA LEU A 14 12.53 -2.09 -9.06
C LEU A 14 13.29 -0.76 -9.01
N LEU A 15 14.46 -0.72 -8.36
CA LEU A 15 15.32 0.45 -8.37
C LEU A 15 15.91 0.70 -9.75
N GLU A 16 16.36 -0.35 -10.45
CA GLU A 16 16.84 -0.24 -11.83
C GLU A 16 15.73 0.28 -12.77
N PHE A 17 14.50 -0.24 -12.64
CA PHE A 17 13.37 0.24 -13.42
C PHE A 17 13.10 1.72 -13.13
N LYS A 18 13.12 2.14 -11.87
CA LYS A 18 12.93 3.54 -11.52
C LYS A 18 14.05 4.42 -12.11
N GLU A 19 15.31 4.00 -12.02
CA GLU A 19 16.46 4.74 -12.59
C GLU A 19 16.37 4.87 -14.11
N ARG A 20 15.78 3.86 -14.78
CA ARG A 20 15.50 3.88 -16.22
C ARG A 20 14.27 4.70 -16.61
N GLY A 21 13.61 5.35 -15.64
CA GLY A 21 12.48 6.24 -15.86
C GLY A 21 11.11 5.58 -15.76
N PHE A 22 11.01 4.26 -15.53
CA PHE A 22 9.72 3.60 -15.40
C PHE A 22 8.93 4.13 -14.19
N ALA A 23 7.60 4.13 -14.30
CA ALA A 23 6.74 4.44 -13.16
C ALA A 23 6.76 3.28 -12.17
N VAL A 24 7.44 3.46 -11.03
CA VAL A 24 7.52 2.49 -9.94
C VAL A 24 7.06 3.17 -8.66
N PHE A 25 5.94 2.75 -8.09
CA PHE A 25 5.41 3.36 -6.87
C PHE A 25 4.60 2.37 -6.04
N ARG A 26 4.44 2.71 -4.76
CA ARG A 26 3.63 1.99 -3.78
C ARG A 26 2.35 2.78 -3.50
N THR A 27 1.18 2.16 -3.65
CA THR A 27 -0.07 2.70 -3.09
C THR A 27 -0.29 2.17 -1.68
N ALA A 28 -0.52 3.07 -0.73
CA ALA A 28 -0.81 2.72 0.65
C ALA A 28 -1.96 3.59 1.16
N HIS A 29 -2.79 3.12 2.09
CA HIS A 29 -3.79 4.00 2.67
C HIS A 29 -3.16 4.95 3.70
N VAL A 30 -3.82 6.09 3.92
CA VAL A 30 -3.45 7.01 4.99
C VAL A 30 -3.73 6.35 6.33
N GLY A 31 -2.72 6.26 7.19
CA GLY A 31 -2.79 5.60 8.51
C GLY A 31 -1.42 5.06 8.94
N ASN A 32 -1.41 4.04 9.80
CA ASN A 32 -0.22 3.34 10.25
C ASN A 32 0.40 2.51 9.12
N GLN A 33 1.64 2.84 8.76
CA GLN A 33 2.38 2.19 7.69
C GLN A 33 3.10 0.97 8.24
N TYR A 34 2.72 -0.21 7.76
CA TYR A 34 3.36 -1.46 8.14
C TYR A 34 4.77 -1.59 7.55
N PRO A 35 5.60 -2.51 8.10
CA PRO A 35 7.00 -2.68 7.75
C PRO A 35 7.31 -2.73 6.25
N SER A 36 6.47 -3.37 5.43
CA SER A 36 6.70 -3.43 3.98
C SER A 36 6.63 -2.06 3.30
N ASN A 37 5.73 -1.17 3.72
CA ASN A 37 5.65 0.18 3.16
C ASN A 37 6.86 1.02 3.57
N LEU A 38 7.29 0.89 4.83
CA LEU A 38 8.48 1.56 5.34
C LEU A 38 9.74 1.08 4.63
N PHE A 39 9.84 -0.22 4.36
CA PHE A 39 10.92 -0.82 3.58
C PHE A 39 11.03 -0.20 2.19
N LEU A 40 9.91 -0.18 1.45
CA LEU A 40 9.86 0.36 0.10
C LEU A 40 10.27 1.84 0.09
N ALA A 41 9.77 2.64 1.03
CA ALA A 41 10.20 4.03 1.18
C ALA A 41 11.70 4.15 1.50
N ALA A 42 12.21 3.32 2.41
CA ALA A 42 13.62 3.35 2.84
C ALA A 42 14.61 3.01 1.71
N ILE A 43 14.23 2.11 0.78
CA ILE A 43 15.07 1.80 -0.39
C ILE A 43 14.90 2.82 -1.53
N GLY A 44 14.01 3.80 -1.39
CA GLY A 44 13.83 4.86 -2.38
C GLY A 44 12.61 4.69 -3.30
N ILE A 45 11.71 3.75 -3.05
CA ILE A 45 10.46 3.64 -3.82
C ILE A 45 9.45 4.68 -3.31
N PRO A 46 8.89 5.53 -4.19
CA PRO A 46 7.88 6.49 -3.80
C PRO A 46 6.58 5.82 -3.31
N VAL A 47 5.92 6.46 -2.35
CA VAL A 47 4.68 5.98 -1.73
C VAL A 47 3.57 7.02 -1.87
N ALA A 48 2.54 6.66 -2.64
CA ALA A 48 1.30 7.42 -2.80
C ALA A 48 0.29 7.00 -1.72
N GLN A 49 -0.04 7.90 -0.79
CA GLN A 49 -1.03 7.65 0.24
C GLN A 49 -2.47 7.91 -0.27
N PHE A 50 -3.29 6.88 -0.32
CA PHE A 50 -4.71 6.94 -0.68
C PHE A 50 -5.49 7.74 0.37
N ASP A 51 -5.72 9.01 0.07
CA ASP A 51 -6.33 10.01 0.96
C ASP A 51 -7.87 9.95 0.99
N ARG A 52 -8.49 9.04 0.24
CA ARG A 52 -9.93 8.74 0.29
C ARG A 52 -10.27 7.58 1.23
N THR A 53 -9.37 7.31 2.18
CA THR A 53 -9.53 6.27 3.20
C THR A 53 -10.69 6.58 4.14
N VAL A 54 -11.40 5.55 4.61
CA VAL A 54 -12.54 5.66 5.53
C VAL A 54 -12.22 4.87 6.80
N PHE A 55 -12.36 5.49 7.98
CA PHE A 55 -11.93 4.90 9.25
C PHE A 55 -12.49 3.48 9.49
N ALA A 56 -13.82 3.32 9.41
CA ALA A 56 -14.48 2.05 9.69
C ALA A 56 -14.22 0.95 8.64
N LYS A 57 -13.73 1.31 7.45
CA LYS A 57 -13.47 0.34 6.37
C LYS A 57 -12.02 -0.09 6.32
N ASP A 58 -11.12 0.76 6.77
CA ASP A 58 -9.69 0.50 6.68
C ASP A 58 -9.12 0.00 8.00
N SER A 59 -9.43 -1.25 8.30
CA SER A 59 -8.91 -1.96 9.46
C SER A 59 -7.45 -2.38 9.30
N ASN A 60 -6.84 -2.19 8.12
CA ASN A 60 -5.45 -2.61 7.91
C ASN A 60 -4.48 -1.51 8.37
N TYR A 61 -4.82 -0.26 8.11
CA TYR A 61 -3.96 0.88 8.47
C TYR A 61 -4.35 1.52 9.80
N HIS A 62 -5.46 1.10 10.41
CA HIS A 62 -5.97 1.61 11.70
C HIS A 62 -5.90 3.14 11.82
N PRO A 63 -6.40 3.92 10.86
CA PRO A 63 -6.16 5.37 10.82
C PRO A 63 -6.76 6.13 12.01
N ALA A 64 -7.63 5.50 12.80
CA ALA A 64 -8.24 6.07 13.99
C ALA A 64 -7.31 6.03 15.23
N VAL A 65 -6.17 5.34 15.16
CA VAL A 65 -5.22 5.19 16.26
C VAL A 65 -3.78 5.44 15.79
N GLU A 66 -2.95 5.92 16.69
CA GLU A 66 -1.49 5.91 16.58
C GLU A 66 -0.98 4.59 17.16
N ILE A 67 -0.24 3.81 16.37
CA ILE A 67 0.46 2.61 16.84
C ILE A 67 1.93 2.94 17.03
N GLN A 68 2.43 2.83 18.26
CA GLN A 68 3.83 3.08 18.61
C GLN A 68 4.24 2.19 19.80
N GLY A 69 5.37 1.50 19.69
CA GLY A 69 5.93 0.64 20.72
C GLY A 69 5.03 -0.54 21.09
N GLY A 70 4.19 -1.00 20.14
CA GLY A 70 3.15 -2.02 20.39
C GLY A 70 1.91 -1.50 21.12
N TRP A 71 1.83 -0.20 21.42
CA TRP A 71 0.68 0.44 22.03
C TRP A 71 -0.19 1.12 20.99
N GLN A 72 -1.52 1.12 21.23
CA GLN A 72 -2.49 1.83 20.40
C GLN A 72 -3.08 3.00 21.18
N LYS A 73 -2.97 4.20 20.64
CA LYS A 73 -3.56 5.42 21.20
C LYS A 73 -4.61 5.95 20.23
N ARG A 74 -5.88 6.02 20.65
CA ARG A 74 -6.94 6.60 19.81
C ARG A 74 -6.64 8.08 19.55
N ILE A 75 -6.68 8.46 18.27
CA ILE A 75 -6.50 9.85 17.81
C ILE A 75 -7.76 10.38 17.12
N LEU A 76 -8.79 9.56 16.91
CA LEU A 76 -10.07 10.00 16.36
C LEU A 76 -11.08 10.30 17.47
N ASP A 77 -11.78 11.43 17.37
CA ASP A 77 -12.89 11.77 18.27
C ASP A 77 -14.05 10.77 18.14
N ASP A 78 -14.87 10.66 19.18
CA ASP A 78 -15.97 9.69 19.21
C ASP A 78 -17.05 9.98 18.15
N GLY A 79 -17.65 8.91 17.61
CA GLY A 79 -18.75 8.99 16.63
C GLY A 79 -18.34 9.32 15.19
N GLN A 80 -17.04 9.30 14.87
CA GLN A 80 -16.51 9.68 13.55
C GLN A 80 -16.03 8.51 12.68
N ASP A 81 -16.27 7.26 13.08
CA ASP A 81 -15.73 6.09 12.37
C ASP A 81 -16.26 5.97 10.91
N GLY A 82 -17.39 6.60 10.59
CA GLY A 82 -17.95 6.63 9.23
C GLY A 82 -17.36 7.69 8.28
N LEU A 83 -16.44 8.52 8.76
CA LEU A 83 -15.89 9.65 7.98
C LEU A 83 -14.68 9.22 7.13
N LEU A 84 -14.40 10.02 6.10
CA LEU A 84 -13.09 10.01 5.45
C LEU A 84 -12.01 10.45 6.45
N VAL A 85 -10.84 9.82 6.38
CA VAL A 85 -9.74 10.08 7.31
C VAL A 85 -9.30 11.55 7.34
N PRO A 86 -9.17 12.27 6.19
CA PRO A 86 -8.85 13.70 6.21
C PRO A 86 -9.94 14.61 6.76
N TYR A 87 -11.17 14.10 6.93
CA TYR A 87 -12.28 14.88 7.49
C TYR A 87 -12.41 14.72 8.99
N GLY A 88 -11.83 13.66 9.57
CA GLY A 88 -11.88 13.40 11.01
C GLY A 88 -11.19 14.51 11.81
N THR A 89 -11.67 14.71 13.02
CA THR A 89 -11.02 15.56 14.02
C THR A 89 -10.32 14.71 15.07
N SER A 90 -9.25 15.27 15.65
CA SER A 90 -8.47 14.64 16.72
C SER A 90 -8.34 15.58 17.91
N TYR A 91 -7.89 15.05 19.05
CA TYR A 91 -7.39 15.84 20.17
C TYR A 91 -6.13 16.62 19.75
N GLY A 92 -6.33 17.79 19.14
CA GLY A 92 -5.27 18.69 18.69
C GLY A 92 -5.67 19.54 17.49
N GLU A 93 -4.70 20.22 16.89
CA GLU A 93 -4.91 21.08 15.71
C GLU A 93 -4.86 20.31 14.38
N LYS A 94 -4.48 19.02 14.40
CA LYS A 94 -4.26 18.20 13.21
C LYS A 94 -5.40 17.19 13.00
N THR A 95 -5.73 16.89 11.76
CA THR A 95 -6.58 15.73 11.41
C THR A 95 -5.78 14.43 11.60
N PRO A 96 -6.44 13.28 11.82
CA PRO A 96 -5.75 11.98 11.83
C PRO A 96 -4.93 11.73 10.54
N ALA A 97 -5.43 12.19 9.39
CA ALA A 97 -4.67 12.11 8.14
C ALA A 97 -3.37 12.91 8.20
N GLN A 98 -3.42 14.18 8.63
CA GLN A 98 -2.23 15.02 8.81
C GLN A 98 -1.26 14.38 9.80
N HIS A 99 -1.76 13.85 10.91
CA HIS A 99 -0.95 13.20 11.93
C HIS A 99 -0.12 12.04 11.34
N HIS A 100 -0.74 11.12 10.59
CA HIS A 100 0.00 10.02 9.97
C HIS A 100 0.87 10.45 8.79
N TYR A 101 0.35 11.30 7.91
CA TYR A 101 1.04 11.74 6.69
C TYR A 101 2.30 12.53 7.02
N GLN A 102 2.21 13.50 7.94
CA GLN A 102 3.34 14.38 8.24
C GLN A 102 4.51 13.63 8.89
N VAL A 103 4.23 12.67 9.76
CA VAL A 103 5.27 11.81 10.34
C VAL A 103 5.97 11.02 9.23
N PHE A 104 5.21 10.36 8.36
CA PHE A 104 5.80 9.56 7.27
C PHE A 104 6.56 10.43 6.25
N LYS A 105 6.00 11.60 5.90
CA LYS A 105 6.63 12.61 5.05
C LYS A 105 7.91 13.16 5.66
N SER A 106 7.99 13.36 6.98
CA SER A 106 9.20 13.83 7.65
C SER A 106 10.36 12.83 7.57
N LEU A 107 10.04 11.52 7.61
CA LEU A 107 11.01 10.44 7.45
C LEU A 107 11.49 10.31 6.00
N PHE A 108 10.60 10.54 5.03
CA PHE A 108 10.89 10.38 3.60
C PHE A 108 10.37 11.57 2.75
N PRO A 109 10.99 12.76 2.86
CA PRO A 109 10.42 14.02 2.35
C PRO A 109 10.15 14.06 0.85
N THR A 110 10.94 13.35 0.05
CA THR A 110 10.81 13.36 -1.41
C THR A 110 10.04 12.15 -1.96
N LEU A 111 9.71 11.17 -1.11
CA LEU A 111 9.15 9.90 -1.54
C LEU A 111 7.68 9.73 -1.16
N VAL A 112 7.21 10.40 -0.11
CA VAL A 112 5.81 10.30 0.35
C VAL A 112 5.00 11.45 -0.23
N TYR A 113 3.85 11.15 -0.80
CA TYR A 113 2.85 12.13 -1.27
C TYR A 113 1.47 11.49 -1.18
N THR A 114 0.38 12.27 -1.19
CA THR A 114 -0.96 11.70 -1.30
C THR A 114 -1.26 11.32 -2.75
N ASP A 115 -2.17 10.38 -2.93
CA ASP A 115 -2.64 10.02 -4.27
C ASP A 115 -3.24 11.24 -5.00
N SER A 116 -4.02 12.08 -4.31
CA SER A 116 -4.55 13.31 -4.91
C SER A 116 -3.43 14.32 -5.27
N GLU A 117 -2.36 14.42 -4.48
CA GLU A 117 -1.18 15.22 -4.85
C GLU A 117 -0.51 14.70 -6.13
N CYS A 118 -0.40 13.37 -6.28
CA CYS A 118 0.14 12.74 -7.49
C CYS A 118 -0.70 13.08 -8.72
N LEU A 119 -2.02 12.89 -8.61
CA LEU A 119 -2.97 13.11 -9.71
C LEU A 119 -3.03 14.59 -10.13
N LEU A 120 -3.05 15.51 -9.16
CA LEU A 120 -3.15 16.95 -9.42
C LEU A 120 -1.79 17.66 -9.54
N GLY A 121 -0.69 16.91 -9.52
CA GLY A 121 0.66 17.43 -9.65
C GLY A 121 0.99 17.84 -11.09
N THR A 122 2.00 17.22 -11.68
CA THR A 122 2.51 17.60 -13.01
C THR A 122 1.52 17.35 -14.15
N ALA A 123 0.51 16.49 -13.95
CA ALA A 123 -0.46 16.14 -14.97
C ALA A 123 -1.86 16.74 -14.76
N ARG A 124 -2.00 17.76 -13.89
CA ARG A 124 -3.29 18.34 -13.48
C ARG A 124 -4.25 18.59 -14.63
N ASP A 125 -3.89 19.43 -15.59
CA ASP A 125 -4.74 19.78 -16.73
C ASP A 125 -5.23 18.55 -17.52
N ARG A 126 -4.41 17.50 -17.58
CA ARG A 126 -4.76 16.27 -18.30
C ARG A 126 -5.73 15.41 -17.49
N VAL A 127 -5.50 15.32 -16.18
CA VAL A 127 -6.39 14.62 -15.24
C VAL A 127 -7.75 15.30 -15.16
N GLU A 128 -7.80 16.63 -15.05
CA GLU A 128 -9.05 17.41 -15.03
C GLU A 128 -9.85 17.17 -16.31
N LYS A 129 -9.23 17.33 -17.49
CA LYS A 129 -9.89 17.08 -18.78
C LYS A 129 -10.37 15.65 -18.94
N LEU A 130 -9.63 14.67 -18.40
CA LEU A 130 -10.04 13.27 -18.42
C LEU A 130 -11.26 13.05 -17.51
N ILE A 131 -11.24 13.59 -16.29
CA ILE A 131 -12.35 13.51 -15.34
C ILE A 131 -13.60 14.18 -15.93
N GLU A 132 -13.49 15.38 -16.50
CA GLU A 132 -14.58 16.08 -17.17
C GLU A 132 -15.16 15.29 -18.35
N PHE A 133 -14.28 14.72 -19.18
CA PHE A 133 -14.71 13.88 -20.29
C PHE A 133 -15.50 12.67 -19.79
N ILE A 134 -14.98 11.94 -18.80
CA ILE A 134 -15.64 10.75 -18.27
C ILE A 134 -16.95 11.13 -17.55
N ALA A 135 -16.98 12.22 -16.79
CA ALA A 135 -18.20 12.71 -16.16
C ALA A 135 -19.29 13.05 -17.19
N SER A 136 -18.92 13.70 -18.31
CA SER A 136 -19.89 14.08 -19.35
C SER A 136 -20.41 12.91 -20.19
N LYS A 137 -19.56 11.90 -20.47
CA LYS A 137 -19.90 10.78 -21.37
C LYS A 137 -20.33 9.52 -20.65
N TYR A 138 -19.83 9.31 -19.43
CA TYR A 138 -19.99 8.09 -18.65
C TYR A 138 -20.21 8.42 -17.15
N PRO A 139 -21.23 9.22 -16.79
CA PRO A 139 -21.43 9.70 -15.43
C PRO A 139 -21.59 8.56 -14.40
N ALA A 140 -22.12 7.40 -14.80
CA ALA A 140 -22.19 6.19 -13.95
C ALA A 140 -20.81 5.61 -13.54
N SER A 141 -19.71 6.21 -13.98
CA SER A 141 -18.34 5.91 -13.52
C SER A 141 -18.02 6.59 -12.18
N PHE A 142 -18.98 7.31 -11.60
CA PHE A 142 -18.95 7.89 -10.26
C PHE A 142 -20.10 7.27 -9.46
N ASP A 143 -19.81 6.68 -8.30
CA ASP A 143 -20.78 5.92 -7.51
C ASP A 143 -20.87 6.36 -6.05
N ARG A 144 -19.96 7.22 -5.61
CA ARG A 144 -19.94 7.77 -4.25
C ARG A 144 -19.82 9.30 -4.27
N TYR A 145 -20.23 9.90 -3.16
CA TYR A 145 -20.08 11.32 -2.89
C TYR A 145 -19.62 11.50 -1.44
N VAL A 146 -18.63 12.36 -1.22
CA VAL A 146 -18.21 12.80 0.10
C VAL A 146 -18.98 14.05 0.45
N LEU A 147 -19.75 14.02 1.54
CA LEU A 147 -20.48 15.19 2.02
C LEU A 147 -19.55 16.15 2.79
N PRO A 148 -19.92 17.43 2.99
CA PRO A 148 -19.14 18.38 3.79
C PRO A 148 -18.74 17.88 5.20
N CYS A 149 -19.58 17.05 5.82
CA CYS A 149 -19.25 16.42 7.11
C CYS A 149 -18.22 15.29 7.03
N GLY A 150 -17.81 14.86 5.83
CA GLY A 150 -16.87 13.76 5.59
C GLY A 150 -17.49 12.39 5.40
N CYS A 151 -18.81 12.24 5.53
CA CYS A 151 -19.48 10.96 5.27
C CYS A 151 -19.44 10.64 3.78
N MET A 152 -18.99 9.43 3.44
CA MET A 152 -19.09 8.89 2.08
C MET A 152 -20.44 8.18 1.89
N VAL A 153 -21.26 8.68 0.97
CA VAL A 153 -22.58 8.13 0.65
C VAL A 153 -22.63 7.65 -0.80
N THR A 154 -23.65 6.88 -1.15
CA THR A 154 -23.95 6.53 -2.54
C THR A 154 -24.32 7.78 -3.34
N LEU A 155 -23.79 7.90 -4.55
CA LEU A 155 -24.19 8.89 -5.53
C LEU A 155 -25.19 8.27 -6.51
N TYR A 156 -26.40 8.82 -6.56
CA TYR A 156 -27.43 8.44 -7.52
C TYR A 156 -27.43 9.41 -8.68
N ILE A 157 -27.50 8.88 -9.90
CA ILE A 157 -27.47 9.67 -11.14
C ILE A 157 -28.71 9.32 -11.94
N ASP A 158 -29.56 10.32 -12.18
CA ASP A 158 -30.79 10.19 -12.95
C ASP A 158 -30.85 11.29 -14.03
N GLY A 159 -30.49 10.90 -15.26
CA GLY A 159 -30.38 11.83 -16.39
C GLY A 159 -29.41 12.99 -16.10
N ALA A 160 -29.95 14.20 -16.05
CA ALA A 160 -29.19 15.44 -15.83
C ALA A 160 -28.99 15.79 -14.35
N VAL A 161 -29.50 14.97 -13.42
CA VAL A 161 -29.46 15.27 -11.99
C VAL A 161 -28.64 14.22 -11.24
N CYS A 162 -27.76 14.70 -10.38
CA CYS A 162 -27.02 13.93 -9.40
C CYS A 162 -27.58 14.17 -7.99
N LEU A 163 -27.66 13.10 -7.20
CA LEU A 163 -28.24 13.10 -5.87
C LEU A 163 -27.35 12.31 -4.89
N ALA A 164 -26.92 12.95 -3.82
CA ALA A 164 -26.25 12.32 -2.68
C ALA A 164 -27.03 12.57 -1.39
N HIS A 165 -27.37 11.50 -0.66
CA HIS A 165 -28.09 11.58 0.62
C HIS A 165 -27.79 10.37 1.51
N GLY A 166 -28.30 10.38 2.74
CA GLY A 166 -28.18 9.25 3.68
C GLY A 166 -27.25 9.50 4.87
N CYS A 167 -26.73 10.73 5.02
CA CYS A 167 -26.05 11.15 6.23
C CYS A 167 -27.01 11.92 7.14
N GLN A 168 -26.94 11.67 8.46
CA GLN A 168 -27.74 12.39 9.45
C GLN A 168 -27.21 13.80 9.75
N HIS A 169 -25.94 14.07 9.39
CA HIS A 169 -25.20 15.28 9.77
C HIS A 169 -25.12 16.30 8.63
N SER A 170 -25.52 15.90 7.41
CA SER A 170 -25.45 16.75 6.23
C SER A 170 -26.74 16.66 5.43
N PRO A 171 -27.23 17.79 4.90
CA PRO A 171 -28.43 17.80 4.09
C PRO A 171 -28.21 17.02 2.79
N LYS A 172 -29.33 16.65 2.17
CA LYS A 172 -29.39 16.13 0.80
C LYS A 172 -28.66 17.10 -0.15
N VAL A 173 -27.71 16.59 -0.94
CA VAL A 173 -26.99 17.35 -1.96
C VAL A 173 -27.55 16.99 -3.33
N VAL A 174 -27.95 17.99 -4.10
CA VAL A 174 -28.47 17.85 -5.48
C VAL A 174 -27.68 18.79 -6.37
N PHE A 175 -27.20 18.30 -7.51
CA PHE A 175 -26.45 19.09 -8.49
C PHE A 175 -26.64 18.54 -9.90
N SER A 176 -26.22 19.31 -10.91
CA SER A 176 -26.30 18.89 -12.31
C SER A 176 -25.23 17.85 -12.64
N THR A 177 -25.53 16.88 -13.49
CA THR A 177 -24.51 15.96 -14.05
C THR A 177 -23.40 16.73 -14.79
N ALA A 178 -23.68 17.95 -15.28
CA ALA A 178 -22.65 18.81 -15.87
C ALA A 178 -21.57 19.25 -14.86
N ASP A 179 -21.91 19.35 -13.56
CA ASP A 179 -20.97 19.76 -12.50
C ASP A 179 -20.16 18.59 -11.93
N LEU A 180 -20.46 17.36 -12.35
CA LEU A 180 -19.92 16.13 -11.75
C LEU A 180 -18.39 16.07 -11.83
N GLY A 181 -17.81 16.44 -12.98
CA GLY A 181 -16.37 16.47 -13.17
C GLY A 181 -15.68 17.50 -12.27
N GLY A 182 -16.20 18.73 -12.26
CA GLY A 182 -15.69 19.80 -11.40
C GLY A 182 -15.74 19.45 -9.91
N ARG A 183 -16.82 18.80 -9.45
CA ARG A 183 -16.93 18.33 -8.05
C ARG A 183 -15.95 17.20 -7.71
N ALA A 184 -15.58 16.36 -8.67
CA ALA A 184 -14.57 15.33 -8.44
C ALA A 184 -13.16 15.94 -8.32
N VAL A 185 -12.82 16.90 -9.19
CA VAL A 185 -11.55 17.64 -9.10
C VAL A 185 -11.48 18.45 -7.81
N GLN A 186 -12.55 19.16 -7.44
CA GLN A 186 -12.65 19.91 -6.19
C GLN A 186 -12.39 19.01 -4.96
N LEU A 187 -12.93 17.79 -4.95
CA LEU A 187 -12.66 16.85 -3.86
C LEU A 187 -11.17 16.49 -3.77
N LEU A 188 -10.51 16.20 -4.91
CA LEU A 188 -9.08 15.90 -4.91
C LEU A 188 -8.26 17.08 -4.35
N GLU A 189 -8.58 18.31 -4.76
CA GLU A 189 -7.92 19.52 -4.25
C GLU A 189 -8.13 19.71 -2.74
N GLU A 190 -9.37 19.48 -2.28
CA GLU A 190 -9.73 19.57 -0.86
C GLU A 190 -8.97 18.53 -0.04
N LEU A 191 -8.85 17.30 -0.52
CA LEU A 191 -8.09 16.24 0.14
C LEU A 191 -6.61 16.59 0.26
N VAL A 192 -5.99 17.11 -0.81
CA VAL A 192 -4.61 17.62 -0.75
C VAL A 192 -4.46 18.64 0.36
N GLN A 193 -5.37 19.61 0.45
CA GLN A 193 -5.31 20.64 1.50
C GLN A 193 -5.49 20.06 2.91
N LEU A 194 -6.47 19.16 3.10
CA LEU A 194 -6.78 18.55 4.38
C LEU A 194 -5.68 17.64 4.92
N VAL A 195 -4.83 17.09 4.06
CA VAL A 195 -3.73 16.19 4.45
C VAL A 195 -2.39 16.93 4.60
N THR A 196 -2.11 17.91 3.73
CA THR A 196 -0.76 18.46 3.58
C THR A 196 -0.56 19.81 4.27
N ARG A 197 -1.59 20.65 4.39
CA ARG A 197 -1.46 22.00 4.95
C ARG A 197 -1.61 21.99 6.46
N GLU A 198 -0.68 22.61 7.18
CA GLU A 198 -0.82 22.86 8.61
C GLU A 198 -1.89 23.93 8.88
N GLY A 199 -2.72 23.72 9.90
CA GLY A 199 -3.81 24.61 10.28
C GLY A 199 -5.20 24.13 9.88
N SER A 200 -6.23 24.83 10.34
CA SER A 200 -7.63 24.45 10.10
C SER A 200 -8.06 24.83 8.68
N VAL A 201 -8.30 23.83 7.84
CA VAL A 201 -9.06 24.02 6.61
C VAL A 201 -10.47 24.41 7.00
N THR A 202 -10.82 25.69 6.83
CA THR A 202 -12.10 26.24 7.33
C THR A 202 -13.33 25.81 6.53
N LYS A 203 -13.14 25.29 5.31
CA LYS A 203 -14.24 24.95 4.41
C LYS A 203 -14.05 23.57 3.80
N LYS A 204 -15.00 22.69 4.10
CA LYS A 204 -15.15 21.35 3.53
C LYS A 204 -16.35 21.36 2.61
N HIS A 205 -16.15 21.19 1.31
CA HIS A 205 -17.20 21.19 0.29
C HIS A 205 -17.67 19.77 -0.02
N GLY A 206 -16.77 18.79 0.13
CA GLY A 206 -17.00 17.45 -0.37
C GLY A 206 -17.01 17.38 -1.89
N GLY A 207 -17.38 16.23 -2.45
CA GLY A 207 -17.43 16.08 -3.90
C GLY A 207 -17.63 14.64 -4.36
N ALA A 208 -17.66 14.47 -5.68
CA ALA A 208 -17.90 13.17 -6.29
C ALA A 208 -16.64 12.30 -6.27
N VAL A 209 -16.80 11.02 -6.01
CA VAL A 209 -15.69 10.06 -5.99
C VAL A 209 -15.80 9.18 -7.24
N PRO A 210 -14.76 9.15 -8.09
CA PRO A 210 -14.69 8.19 -9.19
C PRO A 210 -14.72 6.75 -8.65
N ARG A 211 -15.35 5.83 -9.38
CA ARG A 211 -15.25 4.39 -9.08
C ARG A 211 -13.79 3.96 -9.05
N LEU A 212 -13.48 2.93 -8.27
CA LEU A 212 -12.10 2.46 -8.10
C LEU A 212 -11.43 2.15 -9.45
N SER A 213 -12.14 1.50 -10.39
CA SER A 213 -11.62 1.24 -11.75
C SER A 213 -11.26 2.51 -12.52
N LEU A 214 -12.01 3.60 -12.36
CA LEU A 214 -11.70 4.89 -12.96
C LEU A 214 -10.50 5.56 -12.27
N LEU A 215 -10.42 5.51 -10.94
CA LEU A 215 -9.24 6.00 -10.21
C LEU A 215 -7.97 5.30 -10.69
N PHE A 216 -7.99 3.97 -10.85
CA PHE A 216 -6.86 3.21 -11.40
C PHE A 216 -6.50 3.64 -12.81
N VAL A 217 -7.48 3.81 -13.71
CA VAL A 217 -7.20 4.29 -15.07
C VAL A 217 -6.56 5.67 -15.05
N ILE A 218 -7.07 6.60 -14.24
CA ILE A 218 -6.50 7.95 -14.10
C ILE A 218 -5.06 7.86 -13.58
N GLN A 219 -4.79 7.00 -12.60
CA GLN A 219 -3.46 6.79 -12.03
C GLN A 219 -2.46 6.21 -13.06
N LEU A 220 -2.88 5.21 -13.85
CA LEU A 220 -2.04 4.63 -14.91
C LEU A 220 -1.72 5.66 -16.01
N MET A 221 -2.71 6.45 -16.42
CA MET A 221 -2.50 7.51 -17.41
C MET A 221 -1.60 8.62 -16.86
N THR A 222 -1.78 8.98 -15.58
CA THR A 222 -0.91 9.94 -14.88
C THR A 222 0.53 9.45 -14.82
N SER A 223 0.72 8.16 -14.50
CA SER A 223 2.04 7.52 -14.48
C SER A 223 2.74 7.63 -15.84
N PHE A 224 2.02 7.31 -16.93
CA PHE A 224 2.53 7.52 -18.29
C PHE A 224 2.84 9.00 -18.56
N TRP A 225 1.95 9.93 -18.21
CA TRP A 225 2.18 11.36 -18.44
C TRP A 225 3.37 11.94 -17.68
N MET A 226 3.72 11.35 -16.53
CA MET A 226 4.84 11.77 -15.70
C MET A 226 6.18 11.19 -16.18
N THR A 227 6.16 9.99 -16.76
CA THR A 227 7.38 9.23 -17.06
C THR A 227 7.65 9.08 -18.55
N ASP A 228 6.64 9.24 -19.40
CA ASP A 228 6.64 8.88 -20.82
C ASP A 228 6.97 7.39 -21.07
N HIS A 229 6.77 6.54 -20.06
CA HIS A 229 6.94 5.08 -20.16
C HIS A 229 5.59 4.36 -20.19
N ASP A 230 5.47 3.39 -21.09
CA ASP A 230 4.26 2.58 -21.27
C ASP A 230 4.14 1.42 -20.26
N HIS A 231 5.09 1.30 -19.34
CA HIS A 231 5.14 0.27 -18.30
C HIS A 231 5.03 0.92 -16.92
N VAL A 232 4.08 0.42 -16.12
CA VAL A 232 3.79 0.89 -14.76
C VAL A 232 3.88 -0.26 -13.79
N PHE A 233 4.69 -0.11 -12.75
CA PHE A 233 4.86 -1.05 -11.65
C PHE A 233 4.18 -0.49 -10.39
N ASP A 234 3.03 -1.06 -10.03
CA ASP A 234 2.34 -0.76 -8.78
C ASP A 234 2.66 -1.84 -7.75
N LEU A 235 3.35 -1.41 -6.70
CA LEU A 235 3.67 -2.24 -5.55
C LEU A 235 2.44 -2.25 -4.64
N SER A 236 1.75 -3.38 -4.59
CA SER A 236 0.37 -3.44 -4.10
C SER A 236 0.17 -4.43 -2.96
N GLY A 237 -0.80 -4.13 -2.09
CA GLY A 237 -1.20 -4.97 -0.97
C GLY A 237 -1.96 -6.23 -1.43
N PRO A 238 -2.29 -7.14 -0.50
CA PRO A 238 -2.87 -8.43 -0.85
C PRO A 238 -4.29 -8.26 -1.43
N ASP A 239 -5.03 -7.26 -0.95
CA ASP A 239 -6.35 -6.91 -1.43
C ASP A 239 -6.31 -6.44 -2.89
N MET A 240 -5.35 -5.58 -3.24
CA MET A 240 -5.16 -5.12 -4.60
C MET A 240 -4.81 -6.26 -5.56
N VAL A 241 -3.95 -7.19 -5.14
CA VAL A 241 -3.64 -8.39 -5.93
C VAL A 241 -4.91 -9.24 -6.13
N ARG A 242 -5.69 -9.47 -5.08
CA ARG A 242 -6.94 -10.27 -5.16
C ARG A 242 -7.98 -9.66 -6.08
N TYR A 243 -8.26 -8.36 -5.95
CA TYR A 243 -9.29 -7.70 -6.74
C TYR A 243 -8.82 -7.42 -8.17
N THR A 244 -7.56 -7.01 -8.39
CA THR A 244 -7.04 -6.71 -9.74
C THR A 244 -7.15 -7.92 -10.68
N PHE A 245 -6.92 -9.12 -10.15
CA PHE A 245 -7.02 -10.37 -10.91
C PHE A 245 -8.32 -11.14 -10.65
N GLY A 246 -9.26 -10.53 -9.93
CA GLY A 246 -10.65 -10.96 -9.89
C GLY A 246 -11.35 -10.65 -11.20
N GLY A 247 -12.19 -11.58 -11.69
CA GLY A 247 -12.83 -11.47 -13.00
C GLY A 247 -13.61 -10.16 -13.20
N ASP A 248 -14.41 -9.75 -12.20
CA ASP A 248 -15.30 -8.61 -12.31
C ASP A 248 -14.56 -7.26 -12.34
N PHE A 249 -13.59 -7.08 -11.45
CA PHE A 249 -12.85 -5.82 -11.39
C PHE A 249 -11.90 -5.66 -12.57
N LEU A 250 -11.20 -6.73 -13.01
CA LEU A 250 -10.38 -6.66 -14.22
C LEU A 250 -11.21 -6.32 -15.46
N TRP A 251 -12.43 -6.86 -15.54
CA TRP A 251 -13.37 -6.54 -16.61
C TRP A 251 -13.81 -5.06 -16.54
N ASP A 252 -14.18 -4.57 -15.36
CA ASP A 252 -14.57 -3.16 -15.16
C ASP A 252 -13.40 -2.21 -15.47
N LEU A 253 -12.18 -2.55 -15.04
CA LEU A 253 -10.96 -1.81 -15.33
C LEU A 253 -10.66 -1.74 -16.84
N LYS A 254 -10.76 -2.87 -17.57
CA LYS A 254 -10.58 -2.90 -19.03
C LYS A 254 -11.63 -2.06 -19.76
N ASN A 255 -12.89 -2.13 -19.32
CA ASN A 255 -13.95 -1.30 -19.89
C ASN A 255 -13.73 0.18 -19.61
N MET A 256 -13.29 0.52 -18.40
CA MET A 256 -12.99 1.90 -18.04
C MET A 256 -11.81 2.43 -18.84
N TRP A 257 -10.75 1.63 -19.02
CA TRP A 257 -9.62 1.95 -19.90
C TRP A 257 -10.10 2.25 -21.32
N ALA A 258 -10.93 1.38 -21.91
CA ALA A 258 -11.48 1.59 -23.26
C ALA A 258 -12.35 2.86 -23.37
N ARG A 259 -13.02 3.29 -22.29
CA ARG A 259 -13.76 4.57 -22.23
C ARG A 259 -12.81 5.76 -22.16
N ALA A 260 -11.79 5.70 -21.30
CA ALA A 260 -10.80 6.76 -21.15
C ALA A 260 -10.00 7.01 -22.44
N MET A 261 -9.66 5.96 -23.18
CA MET A 261 -8.97 6.07 -24.47
C MET A 261 -9.78 6.79 -25.56
N LYS A 262 -11.08 7.03 -25.37
CA LYS A 262 -11.91 7.84 -26.27
C LYS A 262 -11.77 9.34 -25.99
N ALA A 263 -11.18 9.73 -24.87
CA ALA A 263 -10.96 11.13 -24.52
C ALA A 263 -9.93 11.75 -25.48
N PRO A 264 -10.13 12.99 -25.97
CA PRO A 264 -9.14 13.66 -26.83
C PRO A 264 -7.75 13.75 -26.18
N ILE A 265 -7.71 13.92 -24.85
CA ILE A 265 -6.45 14.00 -24.08
C ILE A 265 -5.67 12.68 -24.04
N ALA A 266 -6.33 11.55 -24.36
CA ALA A 266 -5.74 10.22 -24.36
C ALA A 266 -5.12 9.82 -25.71
N LYS A 267 -5.20 10.67 -26.75
CA LYS A 267 -4.79 10.34 -28.13
C LYS A 267 -3.36 9.79 -28.25
N ASN A 268 -2.45 10.26 -27.39
CA ASN A 268 -1.04 9.87 -27.42
C ASN A 268 -0.68 8.84 -26.34
N VAL A 269 -1.64 8.33 -25.58
CA VAL A 269 -1.37 7.31 -24.57
C VAL A 269 -1.25 5.95 -25.27
N PRO A 270 -0.10 5.26 -25.18
CA PRO A 270 0.07 3.97 -25.83
C PRO A 270 -0.72 2.89 -25.10
N GLY A 271 -0.67 1.66 -25.63
CA GLY A 271 -1.16 0.51 -24.89
C GLY A 271 -0.26 0.25 -23.67
N LEU A 272 -0.74 0.59 -22.47
CA LEU A 272 0.05 0.40 -21.24
C LEU A 272 0.15 -1.08 -20.81
N THR A 273 1.30 -1.43 -20.26
CA THR A 273 1.55 -2.65 -19.47
C THR A 273 1.51 -2.28 -17.98
N PHE A 274 0.64 -2.95 -17.24
CA PHE A 274 0.45 -2.77 -15.80
C PHE A 274 0.95 -4.00 -15.05
N GLU A 275 2.00 -3.80 -14.25
CA GLU A 275 2.67 -4.83 -13.47
C GLU A 275 2.31 -4.63 -12.00
N VAL A 276 1.61 -5.61 -11.42
CA VAL A 276 1.28 -5.60 -9.99
C VAL A 276 2.32 -6.41 -9.25
N VAL A 277 3.13 -5.75 -8.45
CA VAL A 277 4.15 -6.40 -7.63
C VAL A 277 3.58 -6.64 -6.23
N PRO A 278 3.40 -7.89 -5.77
CA PRO A 278 2.81 -8.16 -4.46
C PRO A 278 3.81 -7.79 -3.36
N THR A 279 3.51 -6.76 -2.57
CA THR A 279 4.42 -6.25 -1.51
C THR A 279 3.88 -6.39 -0.08
N ALA A 280 2.82 -7.18 0.09
CA ALA A 280 2.23 -7.43 1.40
C ALA A 280 3.03 -8.42 2.26
N ASP A 281 3.77 -9.32 1.62
CA ASP A 281 4.42 -10.45 2.30
C ASP A 281 5.84 -10.13 2.82
N PHE A 282 6.29 -8.87 2.68
CA PHE A 282 7.63 -8.40 3.10
C PHE A 282 7.57 -8.01 4.57
N ARG A 283 7.79 -9.00 5.42
CA ARG A 283 7.73 -8.82 6.88
C ARG A 283 9.10 -8.81 7.53
N PHE A 284 10.12 -8.39 6.78
CA PHE A 284 11.53 -8.49 7.20
C PHE A 284 12.21 -7.13 7.26
N GLY A 285 11.51 -6.15 7.84
CA GLY A 285 12.13 -4.93 8.35
C GLY A 285 12.20 -5.02 9.87
N GLY A 286 13.31 -4.60 10.45
CA GLY A 286 13.45 -4.51 11.91
C GLY A 286 13.95 -3.12 12.29
N LEU A 287 13.53 -2.64 13.45
CA LEU A 287 14.08 -1.43 14.04
C LEU A 287 15.48 -1.75 14.58
N VAL A 288 16.49 -1.01 14.12
CA VAL A 288 17.85 -1.14 14.68
C VAL A 288 17.92 -0.38 16.00
N ALA A 289 18.16 -1.12 17.08
CA ALA A 289 18.74 -0.59 18.30
C ALA A 289 20.10 -1.29 18.51
N GLU A 290 21.21 -0.61 18.21
CA GLU A 290 22.66 -0.85 18.49
C GLU A 290 23.26 -2.28 18.59
N LYS A 291 22.51 -3.39 18.46
CA LYS A 291 22.94 -4.78 18.63
C LYS A 291 22.51 -5.63 17.42
N PRO A 292 23.19 -6.77 17.15
CA PRO A 292 22.70 -7.78 16.22
C PRO A 292 21.44 -8.42 16.84
N THR A 293 20.25 -8.01 16.39
CA THR A 293 19.06 -8.04 17.26
C THR A 293 18.07 -9.17 16.99
N PHE A 294 17.83 -9.58 15.75
CA PHE A 294 16.75 -10.54 15.46
C PHE A 294 16.82 -11.02 14.02
N LEU A 295 16.97 -10.08 13.09
CA LEU A 295 17.10 -10.35 11.67
C LEU A 295 18.31 -11.24 11.38
N ASP A 296 19.44 -11.02 12.07
CA ASP A 296 20.64 -11.83 11.90
C ASP A 296 20.42 -13.29 12.36
N ALA A 297 19.66 -13.48 13.44
CA ALA A 297 19.28 -14.79 13.93
C ALA A 297 18.26 -15.50 13.01
N VAL A 298 17.35 -14.74 12.41
CA VAL A 298 16.41 -15.25 11.39
C VAL A 298 17.14 -15.65 10.11
N GLU A 299 18.09 -14.84 9.64
CA GLU A 299 18.97 -15.18 8.52
C GLU A 299 19.78 -16.45 8.81
N GLU A 300 20.34 -16.56 10.02
CA GLU A 300 21.03 -17.78 10.45
C GLU A 300 20.09 -18.99 10.43
N LEU A 301 18.87 -18.85 10.94
CA LEU A 301 17.85 -19.90 10.92
C LEU A 301 17.59 -20.39 9.50
N PHE A 302 17.43 -19.48 8.54
CA PHE A 302 17.20 -19.84 7.14
C PHE A 302 18.41 -20.52 6.51
N CYS A 303 19.61 -19.99 6.70
CA CYS A 303 20.84 -20.62 6.23
C CYS A 303 20.98 -22.05 6.76
N LEU A 304 20.67 -22.27 8.04
CA LEU A 304 20.66 -23.58 8.66
C LEU A 304 19.60 -24.50 8.05
N GLN A 305 18.39 -24.00 7.80
CA GLN A 305 17.34 -24.80 7.16
C GLN A 305 17.66 -25.20 5.73
N ASP A 306 18.19 -24.29 4.92
CA ASP A 306 18.59 -24.59 3.56
C ASP A 306 19.75 -25.60 3.56
N ARG A 307 20.73 -25.46 4.47
CA ARG A 307 21.77 -26.48 4.68
C ARG A 307 21.18 -27.83 5.09
N LYS A 308 20.20 -27.85 6.00
CA LYS A 308 19.52 -29.09 6.43
C LYS A 308 18.82 -29.74 5.25
N ARG A 309 18.03 -28.99 4.47
CA ARG A 309 17.34 -29.51 3.28
C ARG A 309 18.32 -30.09 2.27
N ASN A 310 19.41 -29.38 2.00
CA ASN A 310 20.43 -29.83 1.05
C ASN A 310 21.26 -31.01 1.58
N SER A 311 21.30 -31.21 2.91
CA SER A 311 21.97 -32.35 3.55
C SER A 311 21.09 -33.60 3.63
N LEU A 312 19.75 -33.47 3.61
CA LEU A 312 18.85 -34.63 3.69
C LEU A 312 18.87 -35.43 2.37
N PRO A 313 18.90 -36.78 2.42
CA PRO A 313 18.89 -37.62 1.22
C PRO A 313 17.56 -37.42 0.46
N LEU A 314 17.65 -37.29 -0.87
CA LEU A 314 16.43 -37.25 -1.68
C LEU A 314 15.79 -38.65 -1.68
N PRO A 315 14.44 -38.78 -1.68
CA PRO A 315 13.74 -40.07 -1.65
C PRO A 315 14.11 -41.05 -2.77
N HIS A 316 14.83 -40.60 -3.80
CA HIS A 316 15.16 -41.35 -5.00
C HIS A 316 16.67 -41.64 -5.18
N GLU A 317 17.53 -41.25 -4.24
CA GLU A 317 18.97 -41.58 -4.28
C GLU A 317 19.21 -43.04 -3.82
N GLN A 318 18.74 -44.00 -4.62
CA GLN A 318 19.06 -45.42 -4.47
C GLN A 318 20.53 -45.65 -4.86
N GLY A 319 21.45 -45.43 -3.94
CA GLY A 319 22.88 -45.65 -4.16
C GLY A 319 23.85 -45.02 -3.16
N MET A 320 23.37 -44.23 -2.19
CA MET A 320 24.24 -43.67 -1.16
C MET A 320 24.78 -44.73 -0.20
N SER A 321 26.05 -44.59 0.20
CA SER A 321 26.65 -45.48 1.19
C SER A 321 26.03 -45.26 2.58
N GLN A 322 26.05 -46.29 3.44
CA GLN A 322 25.59 -46.15 4.83
C GLN A 322 26.37 -45.07 5.60
N VAL A 323 27.64 -44.83 5.22
CA VAL A 323 28.50 -43.80 5.81
C VAL A 323 27.97 -42.41 5.47
N ASP A 324 27.56 -42.18 4.21
CA ASP A 324 26.99 -40.89 3.78
C ASP A 324 25.66 -40.60 4.47
N HIS A 325 24.87 -41.64 4.74
CA HIS A 325 23.60 -41.50 5.46
C HIS A 325 23.82 -41.13 6.94
N ALA A 326 24.77 -41.77 7.62
CA ALA A 326 25.09 -41.49 9.01
C ALA A 326 25.62 -40.06 9.18
N GLU A 327 26.50 -39.61 8.29
CA GLU A 327 27.09 -38.28 8.33
C GLU A 327 26.05 -37.18 8.08
N ARG A 328 25.18 -37.35 7.08
CA ARG A 328 24.07 -36.41 6.83
C ARG A 328 23.10 -36.33 8.01
N LYS A 329 22.84 -37.45 8.70
CA LYS A 329 22.00 -37.48 9.91
C LYS A 329 22.66 -36.73 11.07
N ARG A 330 23.99 -36.84 11.24
CA ARG A 330 24.76 -36.08 12.23
C ARG A 330 24.67 -34.58 11.96
N ILE A 331 24.93 -34.17 10.72
CA ILE A 331 24.82 -32.76 10.29
C ILE A 331 23.41 -32.21 10.54
N ALA A 332 22.37 -32.97 10.20
CA ALA A 332 20.99 -32.56 10.45
C ALA A 332 20.68 -32.43 11.96
N GLY A 333 21.29 -33.26 12.81
CA GLY A 333 21.20 -33.18 14.26
C GLY A 333 21.83 -31.90 14.81
N GLU A 334 23.06 -31.58 14.39
CA GLU A 334 23.75 -30.35 14.77
C GLU A 334 22.98 -29.10 14.33
N ILE A 335 22.44 -29.14 13.11
CA ILE A 335 21.58 -28.06 12.62
C ILE A 335 20.32 -27.93 13.49
N ASN A 336 19.68 -29.02 13.91
CA ASN A 336 18.51 -28.93 14.79
C ASN A 336 18.83 -28.29 16.14
N THR A 337 19.97 -28.66 16.74
CA THR A 337 20.44 -28.03 17.99
C THR A 337 20.63 -26.53 17.78
N ARG A 338 21.32 -26.13 16.71
CA ARG A 338 21.55 -24.72 16.42
C ARG A 338 20.24 -23.96 16.10
N LEU A 339 19.32 -24.58 15.36
CA LEU A 339 17.98 -24.02 15.12
C LEU A 339 17.23 -23.79 16.44
N GLN A 340 17.35 -24.70 17.41
CA GLN A 340 16.73 -24.58 18.73
C GLN A 340 17.35 -23.44 19.54
N GLU A 341 18.69 -23.37 19.59
CA GLU A 341 19.41 -22.27 20.26
C GLU A 341 19.02 -20.90 19.69
N VAL A 342 19.00 -20.79 18.35
CA VAL A 342 18.60 -19.57 17.65
C VAL A 342 17.16 -19.21 18.03
N ARG A 343 16.22 -20.16 18.00
CA ARG A 343 14.82 -19.94 18.39
C ARG A 343 14.67 -19.47 19.84
N GLU A 344 15.37 -20.10 20.77
CA GLU A 344 15.33 -19.75 22.21
C GLU A 344 15.96 -18.39 22.48
N SER A 345 16.93 -17.97 21.65
CA SER A 345 17.55 -16.66 21.74
C SER A 345 16.70 -15.50 21.22
N LEU A 346 15.60 -15.79 20.50
CA LEU A 346 14.66 -14.76 20.04
C LEU A 346 13.79 -14.37 21.25
N PRO A 347 14.00 -13.20 21.89
CA PRO A 347 13.07 -12.73 22.93
C PRO A 347 11.66 -12.69 22.34
N GLY A 348 10.66 -13.03 23.16
CA GLY A 348 9.24 -13.18 22.77
C GLY A 348 8.88 -12.25 21.62
N LEU A 349 8.72 -12.85 20.45
CA LEU A 349 8.81 -12.20 19.13
C LEU A 349 8.26 -10.76 19.17
N PRO A 350 9.12 -9.74 19.19
CA PRO A 350 8.64 -8.39 18.96
C PRO A 350 7.94 -8.38 17.60
N CYS A 351 6.95 -7.52 17.52
CA CYS A 351 6.01 -7.14 16.47
C CYS A 351 6.52 -7.05 15.01
N ASP A 352 7.69 -7.59 14.68
CA ASP A 352 8.45 -7.23 13.49
C ASP A 352 8.31 -8.24 12.34
N ILE A 353 8.21 -9.55 12.65
CA ILE A 353 8.14 -10.61 11.62
C ILE A 353 6.75 -11.25 11.50
N ALA A 354 6.18 -11.70 12.61
CA ALA A 354 4.93 -12.46 12.58
C ALA A 354 3.69 -11.59 12.82
N TYR A 355 3.77 -10.28 12.56
CA TYR A 355 2.67 -9.35 12.86
C TYR A 355 1.41 -9.66 12.08
N ASP A 356 0.27 -9.52 12.73
CA ASP A 356 -1.04 -9.50 12.11
C ASP A 356 -1.50 -8.05 11.98
N ILE A 357 -1.57 -7.59 10.73
CA ILE A 357 -2.04 -6.24 10.42
C ILE A 357 -3.39 -5.98 11.09
N ALA A 358 -4.29 -6.97 11.16
CA ALA A 358 -5.60 -6.80 11.80
C ALA A 358 -5.52 -6.64 13.33
N ARG A 359 -4.44 -7.11 13.96
CA ARG A 359 -4.23 -7.00 15.41
C ARG A 359 -3.44 -5.76 15.82
N ALA A 360 -2.91 -5.00 14.86
CA ALA A 360 -2.10 -3.81 15.11
C ALA A 360 -0.88 -4.10 16.00
N ASP A 361 -0.28 -5.27 15.83
CA ASP A 361 0.92 -5.73 16.54
C ASP A 361 2.18 -5.60 15.65
N PHE A 362 2.35 -4.43 15.04
CA PHE A 362 3.49 -4.08 14.19
C PHE A 362 4.05 -2.69 14.53
N PHE A 363 5.35 -2.48 14.27
CA PHE A 363 5.91 -1.14 14.30
C PHE A 363 5.51 -0.34 13.06
N THR A 364 5.48 0.97 13.19
CA THR A 364 5.01 1.90 12.17
C THR A 364 6.01 3.01 11.90
N GLN A 365 5.62 3.98 11.05
CA GLN A 365 6.39 5.22 10.89
C GLN A 365 6.59 5.96 12.22
N HIS A 366 5.67 5.81 13.18
CA HIS A 366 5.77 6.50 14.48
C HIS A 366 6.93 5.94 15.31
N ASP A 367 7.22 4.65 15.20
CA ASP A 367 8.36 4.04 15.86
C ASP A 367 9.70 4.51 15.29
N LEU A 368 9.76 4.75 13.98
CA LEU A 368 10.97 5.26 13.31
C LEU A 368 11.35 6.68 13.72
N THR A 369 10.42 7.46 14.29
CA THR A 369 10.73 8.81 14.80
C THR A 369 11.36 8.82 16.19
N LEU A 370 11.35 7.68 16.90
CA LEU A 370 12.03 7.56 18.19
C LEU A 370 13.56 7.68 17.98
N ALA A 371 14.22 8.44 18.87
CA ALA A 371 15.58 8.98 18.68
C ALA A 371 16.60 7.95 18.16
N GLY A 372 16.80 7.96 16.83
CA GLY A 372 17.84 7.18 16.15
C GLY A 372 17.40 5.85 15.54
N ALA A 373 16.11 5.48 15.62
CA ALA A 373 15.62 4.26 14.99
C ALA A 373 15.83 4.30 13.46
N LYS A 374 16.47 3.27 12.92
CA LYS A 374 16.61 3.05 11.48
C LYS A 374 16.01 1.72 11.11
N LEU A 375 15.40 1.67 9.94
CA LEU A 375 14.98 0.40 9.36
C LEU A 375 16.20 -0.35 8.84
N LYS A 376 16.47 -1.55 9.34
CA LYS A 376 17.45 -2.47 8.73
C LYS A 376 16.75 -3.46 7.84
N VAL A 377 17.32 -3.62 6.65
CA VAL A 377 16.93 -4.60 5.64
C VAL A 377 18.17 -5.47 5.39
N PRO A 378 18.08 -6.79 5.58
CA PRO A 378 19.14 -7.69 5.17
C PRO A 378 19.42 -7.59 3.66
N ASP A 379 20.69 -7.46 3.29
CA ASP A 379 21.12 -7.34 1.88
C ASP A 379 20.60 -8.50 1.01
N ALA A 380 20.50 -9.70 1.59
CA ALA A 380 19.96 -10.88 0.92
C ALA A 380 18.52 -10.67 0.38
N TYR A 381 17.72 -9.81 0.99
CA TYR A 381 16.39 -9.47 0.48
C TYR A 381 16.43 -8.50 -0.68
N MET A 382 17.46 -7.67 -0.83
CA MET A 382 17.55 -6.76 -1.97
C MET A 382 17.64 -7.52 -3.31
N SER A 383 18.25 -8.70 -3.30
CA SER A 383 18.41 -9.57 -4.48
C SER A 383 17.42 -10.74 -4.55
N MET A 384 16.46 -10.84 -3.63
CA MET A 384 15.50 -11.94 -3.60
C MET A 384 14.21 -11.55 -4.30
N THR A 385 13.61 -12.48 -5.04
CA THR A 385 12.34 -12.18 -5.70
C THR A 385 11.22 -11.97 -4.69
N PHE A 386 10.20 -11.17 -5.03
CA PHE A 386 9.04 -10.97 -4.17
C PHE A 386 8.35 -12.32 -3.82
N ARG A 387 8.30 -13.24 -4.79
CA ARG A 387 7.83 -14.62 -4.63
C ARG A 387 8.65 -15.40 -3.61
N ASP A 388 9.97 -15.40 -3.75
CA ASP A 388 10.85 -16.16 -2.86
C ASP A 388 10.82 -15.61 -1.43
N MET A 389 10.70 -14.30 -1.27
CA MET A 389 10.48 -13.67 0.04
C MET A 389 9.17 -14.15 0.68
N GLY A 390 8.07 -14.19 -0.08
CA GLY A 390 6.79 -14.72 0.42
C GLY A 390 6.87 -16.20 0.81
N ILE A 391 7.55 -17.03 0.02
CA ILE A 391 7.79 -18.46 0.35
C ILE A 391 8.61 -18.57 1.63
N ARG A 392 9.69 -17.81 1.73
CA ARG A 392 10.61 -17.79 2.88
C ARG A 392 9.89 -17.33 4.14
N PHE A 393 9.06 -16.30 4.05
CA PHE A 393 8.20 -15.83 5.14
C PHE A 393 7.24 -16.90 5.65
N ASN A 394 6.49 -17.54 4.74
CA ASN A 394 5.54 -18.58 5.11
C ASN A 394 6.22 -19.78 5.79
N ARG A 395 7.44 -20.13 5.37
CA ARG A 395 8.26 -21.15 6.05
C ARG A 395 8.61 -20.73 7.46
N LEU A 396 9.08 -19.50 7.67
CA LEU A 396 9.42 -19.01 9.01
C LEU A 396 8.21 -18.98 9.93
N LYS A 397 7.06 -18.49 9.45
CA LYS A 397 5.82 -18.50 10.21
C LYS A 397 5.49 -19.92 10.71
N ASN A 398 5.53 -20.90 9.82
CA ASN A 398 5.27 -22.31 10.16
C ASN A 398 6.26 -22.90 11.17
N LEU A 399 7.47 -22.35 11.25
CA LEU A 399 8.50 -22.79 12.20
C LEU A 399 8.33 -22.19 13.57
N LEU A 400 7.83 -20.95 13.64
CA LEU A 400 7.63 -20.25 14.90
C LEU A 400 6.30 -20.62 15.56
N THR A 401 5.31 -21.08 14.79
CA THR A 401 4.01 -21.52 15.32
C THR A 401 3.96 -23.00 15.71
N LYS A 402 5.02 -23.76 15.46
CA LYS A 402 5.15 -25.19 15.79
C LYS A 402 6.28 -25.39 16.80
#